data_AF-A0A939UGL0-F1
#
_entry.id   AF-A0A939UGL0-F1
#
_cell.length_a   1.000
_cell.length_b   1.000
_cell.length_c   1.000
_cell.angle_alpha   90.00
_cell.angle_beta   90.00
_cell.angle_gamma   90.00
#
_symmetry.space_group_name_H-M   'P 1'
#
loop_
_entity.id
_entity.type
_entity.pdbx_description
1 polymer ?
#
loop_
_entity_poly.entity_id
_entity_poly.type
_entity_poly.pdbx_seq_one_letter_code
_entity_poly.pdbx_strand_id
1 'polypeptide(L)'
;ASTEEAEDNCAVMASRQLVEYIENGNIINSVNYPNLSKERTGKVRTCILFDADAIDKINAIIGDKAVAVRGKYGYAIVDKDAAVTFERNCGIRKIRVL
;
A
#
# COMPACT_ATOMS: atom_id res chain seq x y z
N ALA A 1 -17.20 -14.83 -21.22
CA ALA A 1 -16.05 -14.11 -20.65
C ALA A 1 -14.92 -15.09 -20.34
N SER A 2 -14.50 -15.86 -21.35
CA SER A 2 -13.37 -16.80 -21.32
C SER A 2 -12.96 -16.99 -22.77
N THR A 3 -11.98 -16.23 -23.20
CA THR A 3 -11.18 -16.50 -24.39
C THR A 3 -9.75 -16.70 -23.89
N GLU A 4 -8.93 -17.49 -24.57
CA GLU A 4 -7.52 -17.67 -24.17
C GLU A 4 -6.80 -16.31 -24.02
N GLU A 5 -7.10 -15.37 -24.92
CA GLU A 5 -6.63 -13.98 -24.82
C GLU A 5 -7.07 -13.27 -23.52
N ALA A 6 -8.28 -13.51 -23.02
CA ALA A 6 -8.74 -12.90 -21.77
C ALA A 6 -8.00 -13.46 -20.55
N GLU A 7 -7.64 -14.74 -20.57
CA GLU A 7 -6.88 -15.40 -19.50
C GLU A 7 -5.42 -14.91 -19.48
N ASP A 8 -4.78 -14.82 -20.65
CA ASP A 8 -3.43 -14.27 -20.79
C ASP A 8 -3.36 -12.81 -20.32
N ASN A 9 -4.35 -12.00 -20.72
CA ASN A 9 -4.44 -10.61 -20.26
C ASN A 9 -4.62 -10.52 -18.75
N CYS A 10 -5.39 -11.41 -18.13
CA CYS A 10 -5.55 -11.48 -16.67
C CYS A 10 -4.22 -11.87 -16.00
N ALA A 11 -3.51 -12.87 -16.53
CA ALA A 11 -2.24 -13.33 -15.97
C ALA A 11 -1.15 -12.24 -16.04
N VAL A 12 -1.06 -11.53 -17.16
CA VAL A 12 -0.13 -10.40 -17.35
C VAL A 12 -0.47 -9.26 -16.39
N MET A 13 -1.76 -8.93 -16.25
CA MET A 13 -2.23 -7.89 -15.34
C MET A 13 -1.91 -8.22 -13.88
N ALA A 14 -2.19 -9.45 -13.43
CA ALA A 14 -1.88 -9.90 -12.08
C ALA A 14 -0.37 -9.86 -11.80
N SER A 15 0.44 -10.33 -12.74
CA SER A 15 1.90 -10.32 -12.63
C SER A 15 2.45 -8.90 -12.48
N ARG A 16 1.97 -7.95 -13.31
CA ARG A 16 2.37 -6.53 -13.22
C ARG A 16 2.00 -5.92 -11.87
N GLN A 17 0.83 -6.24 -11.34
CA GLN A 17 0.41 -5.73 -10.02
C GLN A 17 1.25 -6.29 -8.88
N LEU A 18 1.69 -7.54 -8.98
CA LEU A 18 2.60 -8.12 -8.00
C LEU A 18 3.96 -7.41 -8.01
N VAL A 19 4.50 -7.12 -9.20
CA VAL A 19 5.75 -6.37 -9.35
C VAL A 19 5.61 -4.97 -8.74
N GLU A 20 4.54 -4.25 -9.06
CA GLU A 20 4.25 -2.93 -8.50
C GLU A 20 4.15 -2.93 -6.97
N TYR A 21 3.54 -3.96 -6.38
CA TYR A 21 3.48 -4.09 -4.93
C TYR A 21 4.83 -4.44 -4.31
N ILE A 22 5.65 -5.25 -4.98
CA ILE A 22 6.95 -5.68 -4.47
C ILE A 22 7.97 -4.54 -4.56
N GLU A 23 8.04 -3.83 -5.68
CA GLU A 23 9.07 -2.83 -5.95
C GLU A 23 8.68 -1.44 -5.44
N ASN A 24 7.42 -1.04 -5.64
CA ASN A 24 6.94 0.30 -5.31
C ASN A 24 5.98 0.34 -4.12
N GLY A 25 5.46 -0.81 -3.68
CA GLY A 25 4.43 -0.86 -2.64
C GLY A 25 3.08 -0.33 -3.12
N ASN A 26 2.85 -0.22 -4.43
CA ASN A 26 1.56 0.23 -4.96
C ASN A 26 0.55 -0.92 -4.92
N ILE A 27 -0.68 -0.63 -4.50
CA ILE A 27 -1.80 -1.58 -4.54
C ILE A 27 -2.79 -1.07 -5.59
N ILE A 28 -2.88 -1.73 -6.73
CA ILE A 28 -3.69 -1.22 -7.86
C ILE A 28 -5.10 -1.83 -7.88
N ASN A 29 -5.23 -3.16 -7.78
CA ASN A 29 -6.53 -3.85 -7.78
C ASN A 29 -6.56 -4.98 -6.75
N SER A 30 -6.45 -4.64 -5.47
CA SER A 30 -6.62 -5.65 -4.44
C SER A 30 -8.09 -5.95 -4.20
N VAL A 31 -8.42 -7.20 -3.94
CA VAL A 31 -9.78 -7.60 -3.51
C VAL A 31 -10.01 -7.23 -2.04
N ASN A 32 -8.97 -7.35 -1.22
CA ASN A 32 -9.05 -7.27 0.24
C ASN A 32 -8.49 -5.97 0.84
N TYR A 33 -7.66 -5.26 0.09
CA TYR A 33 -6.95 -4.06 0.55
C TYR A 33 -7.34 -2.84 -0.27
N PRO A 34 -7.18 -1.62 0.27
CA PRO A 34 -7.43 -0.40 -0.48
C PRO A 34 -6.48 -0.25 -1.66
N ASN A 35 -6.99 0.31 -2.75
CA ASN A 35 -6.18 0.66 -3.90
C ASN A 35 -5.48 2.00 -3.61
N LEU A 36 -4.15 2.01 -3.70
CA LEU A 36 -3.32 3.17 -3.44
C LEU A 36 -2.05 3.09 -4.28
N SER A 37 -1.83 4.10 -5.10
CA SER A 37 -0.60 4.30 -5.86
C SER A 37 -0.04 5.68 -5.55
N LYS A 38 1.26 5.75 -5.26
CA LYS A 38 1.99 7.01 -5.11
C LYS A 38 3.26 6.92 -5.95
N GLU A 39 3.54 7.91 -6.78
CA GLU A 39 4.82 8.00 -7.49
C GLU A 39 5.96 8.15 -6.47
N ARG A 40 7.09 7.48 -6.70
CA ARG A 40 8.21 7.47 -5.75
C ARG A 40 8.96 8.79 -5.84
N THR A 41 8.85 9.61 -4.81
CA THR A 41 9.51 10.92 -4.75
C THR A 41 10.68 10.98 -3.76
N GLY A 42 10.79 10.01 -2.85
CA GLY A 42 11.83 9.96 -1.81
C GLY A 42 12.81 8.78 -1.95
N LYS A 43 13.91 8.85 -1.18
CA LYS A 43 14.94 7.78 -1.14
C LYS A 43 14.42 6.50 -0.50
N VAL A 44 13.71 6.62 0.63
CA VAL A 44 13.17 5.49 1.38
C VAL A 44 11.65 5.53 1.35
N ARG A 45 11.03 4.42 0.95
CA ARG A 45 9.57 4.29 0.93
C ARG A 45 9.12 3.39 2.07
N THR A 46 8.24 3.88 2.92
CA THR A 46 7.64 3.11 4.01
C THR A 46 6.16 2.87 3.72
N CYS A 47 5.79 1.60 3.63
CA CYS A 47 4.44 1.12 3.43
C CYS A 47 3.87 0.58 4.74
N ILE A 48 2.67 1.01 5.11
CA ILE A 48 2.05 0.70 6.40
C ILE A 48 0.66 0.13 6.17
N LEU A 49 0.41 -1.06 6.70
CA LEU A 49 -0.92 -1.67 6.77
C LEU A 49 -1.44 -1.53 8.21
N PHE A 50 -2.62 -0.95 8.37
CA PHE A 50 -3.23 -0.64 9.66
C PHE A 50 -4.73 -0.98 9.66
N ASP A 51 -5.34 -1.08 10.83
CA ASP A 51 -6.79 -1.23 10.97
C ASP A 51 -7.48 0.13 10.71
N ALA A 52 -8.64 0.14 10.04
CA ALA A 52 -9.33 1.36 9.62
C ALA A 52 -9.54 2.38 10.77
N ASP A 53 -9.76 1.89 12.00
CA ASP A 53 -9.95 2.70 13.21
C ASP A 53 -8.70 3.51 13.61
N ALA A 54 -7.52 3.16 13.08
CA ALA A 54 -6.26 3.84 13.36
C ALA A 54 -5.91 4.96 12.38
N ILE A 55 -6.79 5.30 11.44
CA ILE A 55 -6.51 6.30 10.39
C ILE A 55 -6.13 7.67 10.96
N ASP A 56 -6.80 8.13 12.02
CA ASP A 56 -6.55 9.45 12.61
C ASP A 56 -5.15 9.55 13.24
N LYS A 57 -4.68 8.45 13.84
CA LYS A 57 -3.33 8.36 14.42
C LYS A 57 -2.27 8.44 13.32
N ILE A 58 -2.47 7.71 12.22
CA ILE A 58 -1.58 7.76 11.05
C ILE A 58 -1.57 9.17 10.45
N ASN A 59 -2.74 9.83 10.43
CA ASN A 59 -2.87 11.20 9.95
C ASN A 59 -2.11 12.23 10.81
N ALA A 60 -2.14 12.06 12.12
CA ALA A 60 -1.44 12.96 13.04
C ALA A 60 0.10 12.82 13.00
N ILE A 61 0.62 11.59 12.78
CA ILE A 61 2.06 11.33 12.88
C ILE A 61 2.82 11.65 11.59
N ILE A 62 2.16 11.52 10.43
CA ILE A 62 2.81 11.69 9.12
C ILE A 62 2.10 12.77 8.32
N GLY A 63 2.82 13.83 7.96
CA GLY A 63 2.30 14.91 7.09
C GLY A 63 2.12 14.47 5.64
N ASP A 64 3.22 14.34 4.88
CA ASP A 64 3.18 13.93 3.47
C ASP A 64 3.08 12.41 3.33
N LYS A 65 1.86 11.93 3.05
CA LYS A 65 1.55 10.53 2.80
C LYS A 65 0.40 10.40 1.81
N ALA A 66 0.37 9.27 1.13
CA ALA A 66 -0.85 8.77 0.52
C ALA A 66 -1.50 7.78 1.48
N VAL A 67 -2.81 7.87 1.70
CA VAL A 67 -3.55 6.95 2.56
C VAL A 67 -4.88 6.59 1.92
N ALA A 68 -5.27 5.32 2.01
CA ALA A 68 -6.57 4.83 1.58
C ALA A 68 -7.07 3.76 2.54
N VAL A 69 -8.39 3.59 2.62
CA VAL A 69 -9.05 2.62 3.50
C VAL A 69 -10.08 1.83 2.69
N ARG A 70 -10.15 0.52 2.94
CA ARG A 70 -11.16 -0.37 2.37
C ARG A 70 -11.62 -1.37 3.42
N GLY A 71 -12.90 -1.30 3.78
CA GLY A 71 -13.48 -2.14 4.82
C GLY A 71 -12.76 -1.94 6.14
N LYS A 72 -12.16 -3.01 6.67
CA LYS A 72 -11.49 -3.01 7.98
C LYS A 72 -10.02 -2.59 7.92
N TYR A 73 -9.44 -2.44 6.73
CA TYR A 73 -8.00 -2.22 6.57
C TYR A 73 -7.70 -0.90 5.87
N GLY A 74 -6.71 -0.19 6.40
CA GLY A 74 -6.09 0.98 5.80
C GLY A 74 -4.68 0.70 5.33
N TYR A 75 -4.27 1.41 4.29
CA TYR A 75 -2.93 1.34 3.74
C TYR A 75 -2.38 2.75 3.55
N ALA A 76 -1.14 2.97 3.94
CA ALA A 76 -0.44 4.24 3.77
C ALA A 76 0.92 4.03 3.10
N ILE A 77 1.27 4.94 2.20
CA ILE A 77 2.57 5.04 1.56
C ILE A 77 3.19 6.37 1.95
N VAL A 78 4.41 6.29 2.49
CA VAL A 78 5.17 7.44 2.98
C VAL A 78 6.53 7.42 2.32
N ASP A 79 6.88 8.52 1.67
CA ASP A 79 8.21 8.72 1.09
C ASP A 79 8.96 9.72 1.98
N LYS A 80 10.09 9.29 2.54
CA LYS A 80 10.96 10.13 3.36
C LYS A 80 12.42 9.79 3.09
N ASP A 81 13.32 10.65 3.56
CA ASP A 81 14.77 10.39 3.48
C ASP A 81 15.26 9.38 4.53
N ALA A 82 14.42 9.06 5.53
CA ALA A 82 14.71 8.08 6.58
C ALA A 82 13.52 7.13 6.81
N ALA A 83 13.82 5.90 7.23
CA ALA A 83 12.81 4.89 7.54
C ALA A 83 11.95 5.33 8.72
N VAL A 84 10.63 5.19 8.58
CA VAL A 84 9.69 5.50 9.67
C VAL A 84 9.41 4.24 10.46
N THR A 85 9.72 4.27 11.75
CA THR A 85 9.42 3.17 12.67
C THR A 85 8.22 3.56 13.51
N PHE A 86 7.21 2.69 13.57
CA PHE A 86 6.07 2.86 14.47
C PHE A 86 6.09 1.80 15.55
N GLU A 87 5.66 2.17 16.75
CA GLU A 87 5.38 1.19 17.79
C GLU A 87 4.09 0.41 17.49
N ARG A 88 4.09 -0.90 17.76
CA ARG A 88 2.97 -1.81 17.46
C ARG A 88 1.65 -1.49 18.17
N ASN A 89 1.62 -0.53 19.10
CA ASN A 89 0.47 -0.23 19.95
C ASN A 89 -0.63 0.63 19.30
N CYS A 90 -0.50 0.99 18.02
CA CYS A 90 -1.43 1.94 17.37
C CYS A 90 -2.36 1.34 16.32
N GLY A 91 -2.57 0.01 16.30
CA GLY A 91 -3.43 -0.64 15.28
C GLY A 91 -2.72 -0.85 13.95
N ILE A 92 -1.39 -0.75 13.93
CA ILE A 92 -0.55 -1.10 12.78
C ILE A 92 -0.33 -2.61 12.78
N ARG A 93 -0.67 -3.25 11.67
CA ARG A 93 -0.46 -4.69 11.48
C ARG A 93 0.89 -5.02 10.88
N LYS A 94 1.31 -4.23 9.88
CA LYS A 94 2.55 -4.51 9.14
C LYS A 94 3.17 -3.23 8.62
N ILE A 95 4.49 -3.18 8.70
CA ILE A 95 5.31 -2.11 8.13
C ILE A 95 6.32 -2.77 7.21
N ARG A 96 6.51 -2.18 6.03
CA ARG A 96 7.51 -2.61 5.06
C ARG A 96 8.27 -1.38 4.59
N VAL A 97 9.59 -1.46 4.61
CA VAL A 97 10.48 -0.41 4.10
C VAL A 97 11.10 -0.91 2.78
N LEU A 98 11.13 -0.01 1.80
CA LEU A 98 11.61 -0.17 0.41
C LEU A 98 12.63 0.91 0.07
#